data_AF-A0AAP0HQ19-F1
#
_entry.id   AF-A0AAP0HQ19-F1
#
_cell.length_a   1.000
_cell.length_b   1.000
_cell.length_c   1.000
_cell.angle_alpha   90.00
_cell.angle_beta   90.00
_cell.angle_gamma   90.00
#
_symmetry.space_group_name_H-M   'P 1'
#
loop_
_entity.id
_entity.type
_entity.pdbx_description
1 polymer ?
#
loop_
_entity_poly.entity_id
_entity_poly.type
_entity_poly.pdbx_seq_one_letter_code
_entity_poly.pdbx_strand_id
1 'polypeptide(L)' 'MEAEFTEEEVWAAISNCEGEKTPGPDGFSMSVYKECWGVMKNDIMAFMNEHQSRSCERL' A
#
# COMPACT_ATOMS: atom_id res chain seq x y z
N MET A 1 -7.21 5.11 -19.76
CA MET A 1 -6.86 6.06 -18.69
C MET A 1 -7.21 5.35 -17.42
N GLU A 2 -6.24 4.63 -16.85
CA GLU A 2 -6.46 4.03 -15.53
C GLU A 2 -6.59 5.17 -14.52
N ALA A 3 -7.56 5.08 -13.62
CA ALA A 3 -7.77 6.08 -12.60
C ALA A 3 -6.66 5.97 -11.56
N GLU A 4 -6.15 7.10 -11.06
CA GLU A 4 -5.21 7.13 -9.95
C GLU A 4 -5.87 6.49 -8.72
N PHE A 5 -5.07 5.75 -7.94
CA PHE A 5 -5.57 5.19 -6.69
C PHE A 5 -5.87 6.31 -5.70
N THR A 6 -6.98 6.18 -4.99
CA THR A 6 -7.35 7.08 -3.91
C THR A 6 -6.76 6.62 -2.57
N GLU A 7 -6.56 7.56 -1.64
CA GLU A 7 -6.06 7.23 -0.30
C GLU A 7 -6.99 6.23 0.40
N GLU A 8 -8.31 6.40 0.19
CA GLU A 8 -9.34 5.53 0.74
C GLU A 8 -9.26 4.10 0.21
N GLU A 9 -9.02 3.90 -1.08
CA GLU A 9 -8.88 2.56 -1.68
C GLU A 9 -7.63 1.85 -1.14
N VAL A 10 -6.50 2.55 -1.10
CA VAL A 10 -5.24 1.98 -0.59
C VAL A 10 -5.36 1.67 0.90
N TRP A 11 -5.98 2.57 1.67
CA TRP A 11 -6.22 2.36 3.09
C TRP A 11 -7.19 1.21 3.36
N ALA A 12 -8.24 1.06 2.56
CA ALA A 12 -9.17 -0.05 2.66
C ALA A 12 -8.46 -1.38 2.38
N ALA A 13 -7.58 -1.44 1.37
CA ALA A 13 -6.78 -2.63 1.07
C ALA A 13 -5.84 -3.00 2.22
N ILE A 14 -5.13 -2.03 2.80
CA ILE A 14 -4.24 -2.26 3.96
C ILE A 14 -5.04 -2.67 5.20
N SER A 15 -6.17 -2.02 5.44
CA SER A 15 -7.06 -2.30 6.58
C SER A 15 -7.69 -3.68 6.49
N ASN A 16 -8.14 -4.07 5.30
CA ASN A 16 -8.70 -5.38 5.00
C ASN A 16 -7.63 -6.48 4.88
N CYS A 17 -6.36 -6.10 4.84
CA CYS A 17 -5.25 -7.02 5.05
C CYS A 17 -5.22 -7.39 6.55
N GLU A 18 -6.05 -8.37 6.91
CA GLU A 18 -6.01 -9.03 8.21
C GLU A 18 -4.79 -9.95 8.19
N GLY A 19 -3.75 -9.60 8.95
CA GLY A 19 -2.48 -10.29 8.92
C GLY A 19 -2.63 -11.79 9.15
N GLU A 20 -2.50 -12.58 8.08
CA GLU A 20 -2.11 -13.97 8.23
C GLU A 20 -0.69 -13.95 8.80
N LYS A 21 -0.62 -14.20 10.10
CA LYS A 21 0.60 -14.44 10.86
C LYS A 21 1.49 -15.42 10.09
N THR A 22 2.56 -14.93 9.52
CA THR A 22 3.85 -15.50 9.88
C THR A 22 4.74 -14.33 10.28
N PRO A 23 5.06 -14.17 11.58
CA PRO A 23 6.16 -13.31 11.97
C PRO A 23 7.41 -13.97 11.40
N GLY A 24 7.79 -13.60 10.18
CA GLY A 24 9.16 -13.80 9.75
C GLY A 24 10.07 -13.14 10.78
N PRO A 25 11.31 -13.62 10.96
CA PRO A 25 12.25 -13.12 11.97
C PRO A 25 12.48 -11.60 11.94
N ASP A 26 12.04 -10.91 10.89
CA ASP A 26 12.20 -9.47 10.66
C ASP A 26 11.12 -8.59 11.33
N GLY A 27 10.08 -9.16 11.95
CA GLY A 27 9.20 -8.42 12.88
C GLY A 27 8.29 -7.33 12.29
N PHE A 28 8.33 -7.05 10.98
CA PHE A 28 7.44 -6.09 10.33
C PHE A 28 6.09 -6.72 10.02
N SER A 29 5.16 -6.63 10.99
CA SER A 29 3.76 -6.99 10.78
C SER A 29 3.03 -5.96 9.91
N MET A 30 1.98 -6.39 9.19
CA MET A 30 0.99 -5.49 8.58
C MET A 30 0.40 -4.47 9.57
N SER A 31 0.50 -4.75 10.87
CA SER A 31 0.19 -3.83 11.97
C SER A 31 0.97 -2.51 11.88
N VAL A 32 2.25 -2.54 11.50
CA VAL A 32 3.10 -1.32 11.40
C VAL A 32 2.56 -0.38 10.33
N TYR A 33 2.02 -0.92 9.24
CA TYR A 33 1.40 -0.11 8.18
C TYR A 33 0.13 0.57 8.64
N LYS A 34 -0.65 -0.07 9.52
CA LYS A 34 -1.84 0.53 10.13
C LYS A 34 -1.48 1.60 11.16
N GLU A 35 -0.54 1.31 12.05
CA GLU A 35 -0.10 2.25 13.10
C GLU A 35 0.65 3.47 12.56
N CYS A 36 1.49 3.27 11.53
CA CYS A 36 2.32 4.32 10.95
C CYS A 36 1.76 4.90 9.64
N TRP A 37 0.47 4.64 9.32
CA TRP A 37 -0.16 5.13 8.08
C TRP A 37 0.01 6.63 7.88
N GLY A 38 -0.21 7.43 8.94
CA GLY A 38 -0.07 8.89 8.85
C GLY A 38 1.31 9.37 8.41
N VAL A 39 2.35 8.57 8.60
CA VAL A 39 3.72 8.87 8.17
C VAL A 39 4.01 8.27 6.79
N MET A 40 3.64 7.01 6.56
CA MET A 40 4.00 6.27 5.34
C MET A 40 3.05 6.48 4.17
N LYS A 41 1.86 7.07 4.39
CA LYS A 41 0.83 7.21 3.36
C LYS A 41 1.33 7.91 2.10
N ASN A 42 2.12 8.97 2.25
CA ASN A 42 2.58 9.76 1.10
C ASN A 42 3.53 8.93 0.22
N ASP A 43 4.43 8.17 0.83
CA ASP A 43 5.38 7.31 0.13
C ASP A 43 4.66 6.15 -0.56
N ILE A 44 3.68 5.55 0.12
CA ILE A 44 2.86 4.45 -0.44
C ILE A 44 2.02 4.95 -1.62
N MET A 45 1.36 6.11 -1.49
CA MET A 45 0.56 6.70 -2.57
C MET A 45 1.44 7.09 -3.77
N ALA A 46 2.62 7.66 -3.53
CA ALA A 46 3.57 7.98 -4.58
C ALA A 46 4.04 6.72 -5.33
N PHE A 47 4.37 5.65 -4.61
CA PHE A 47 4.75 4.36 -5.20
C PHE A 47 3.61 3.75 -6.03
N MET A 48 2.38 3.76 -5.52
CA MET A 48 1.21 3.23 -6.22
C MET A 48 0.94 4.00 -7.52
N ASN A 49 1.03 5.33 -7.48
CA ASN A 49 0.85 6.18 -8.66
C ASN A 49 1.98 6.00 -9.68
N GLU A 50 3.24 5.86 -9.24
CA GLU A 50 4.36 5.53 -10.13
C GLU A 50 4.15 4.16 -10.81
N HIS A 51 3.71 3.16 -10.04
CA HIS A 51 3.50 1.81 -10.56
C HIS A 51 2.39 1.76 -11.62
N GLN A 52 1.29 2.50 -11.43
CA GLN A 52 0.22 2.65 -12.42
C GLN A 52 0.73 3.35 -13.69
N SER A 53 1.49 4.43 -13.55
CA SER A 53 2.06 5.15 -14.70
C SER A 53 2.95 4.24 -15.56
N ARG A 54 3.72 3.35 -14.93
CA ARG A 54 4.63 2.42 -15.63
C ARG A 54 3.93 1.18 -16.18
N SER A 55 2.78 0.79 -15.62
CA SER A 55 1.99 -0.34 -16.12
C SER A 55 1.33 -0.03 -17.47
N CYS A 56 1.04 1.25 -17.73
CA CYS A 56 0.54 1.72 -19.03
C CYS A 56 1.63 1.75 -20.14
N GLU A 57 2.93 1.72 -19.80
CA GLU A 57 4.04 1.70 -20.78
C GLU A 57 4.37 0.29 -21.32
N ARG A 58 3.63 -0.74 -20.90
CA ARG A 58 3.85 -2.15 -21.32
C ARG A 58 2.71 -2.77 -22.13
N LEU A 59 1.82 -1.93 -22.67
CA LEU A 59 0.79 -2.33 -23.64
C LEU A 59 1.09 -1.75 -25.02
#